data_AF-A0A350CXU1-F1
#
_entry.id   AF-A0A350CXU1-F1
#
_cell.length_a   1.000
_cell.length_b   1.000
_cell.length_c   1.000
_cell.angle_alpha   90.00
_cell.angle_beta   90.00
_cell.angle_gamma   90.00
#
_symmetry.space_group_name_H-M   'P 1'
#
loop_
_entity.id
_entity.type
_entity.pdbx_description
1 polymer ?
#
loop_
_entity_poly.entity_id
_entity_poly.type
_entity_poly.pdbx_seq_one_letter_code
_entity_poly.pdbx_strand_id
1 'polypeptide(L)'
;MKVVVTTKDFCEEAKRYLESEGFEVALRNRLVIGAGAPDDVLYPVVEDADAIIAGTETYRPELLARLRNLKLICRNGIGYDAINLDALRK
;
A
#
# COMPACT_ATOMS: atom_id res chain seq x y z
N MET A 1 0.13 14.75 1.11
CA MET A 1 -0.52 13.41 1.11
C MET A 1 0.60 12.38 1.17
N LYS A 2 0.50 11.41 2.06
CA LYS A 2 1.51 10.37 2.29
C LYS A 2 1.26 9.14 1.42
N VAL A 3 2.22 8.85 0.55
CA VAL A 3 2.23 7.67 -0.32
C VAL A 3 3.19 6.64 0.28
N VAL A 4 2.64 5.52 0.74
CA VAL A 4 3.43 4.40 1.25
C VAL A 4 3.67 3.39 0.14
N VAL A 5 4.93 3.04 -0.09
CA VAL A 5 5.34 2.09 -1.13
C VAL A 5 5.82 0.79 -0.49
N THR A 6 5.11 -0.30 -0.72
CA THR A 6 5.47 -1.63 -0.20
C THR A 6 5.98 -2.58 -1.29
N THR A 7 5.68 -2.30 -2.56
CA THR A 7 6.18 -3.12 -3.68
C THR A 7 7.70 -3.11 -3.79
N LYS A 8 8.30 -4.30 -3.88
CA LYS A 8 9.75 -4.53 -3.84
C LYS A 8 10.55 -3.69 -4.85
N ASP A 9 10.16 -3.75 -6.12
CA ASP A 9 10.92 -3.19 -7.24
C ASP A 9 10.41 -1.79 -7.66
N PHE A 10 10.26 -0.88 -6.70
CA PHE A 10 9.93 0.52 -6.97
C PHE A 10 11.19 1.32 -7.31
N CYS A 11 11.22 1.97 -8.48
CA CYS A 11 12.40 2.68 -8.95
C CYS A 11 12.51 4.11 -8.39
N GLU A 12 13.74 4.64 -8.37
CA GLU A 12 14.03 5.98 -7.87
C GLU A 12 13.42 7.08 -8.73
N GLU A 13 13.29 6.85 -10.04
CA GLU A 13 12.65 7.78 -10.97
C GLU A 13 11.17 7.99 -10.61
N ALA A 14 10.45 6.92 -10.30
CA ALA A 14 9.04 6.98 -9.91
C ALA A 14 8.87 7.67 -8.54
N LYS A 15 9.79 7.41 -7.58
CA LYS A 15 9.82 8.11 -6.30
C LYS A 15 10.00 9.62 -6.51
N ARG A 16 11.01 10.02 -7.29
CA ARG A 16 11.29 11.45 -7.56
C ARG A 16 10.13 12.14 -8.24
N TYR A 17 9.46 11.46 -9.17
CA TYR A 17 8.27 11.99 -9.82
C TYR A 17 7.14 12.28 -8.81
N LEU A 18 6.83 11.32 -7.92
CA LEU A 18 5.82 11.54 -6.89
C LEU A 18 6.21 12.68 -5.93
N GLU A 19 7.48 12.75 -5.54
CA GLU A 19 7.98 13.84 -4.69
C GLU A 19 7.91 15.21 -5.40
N SER A 20 8.16 15.28 -6.72
CA SER A 20 8.02 16.53 -7.49
C SER A 20 6.59 17.02 -7.62
N GLU A 21 5.61 16.12 -7.53
CA GLU A 21 4.18 16.45 -7.46
C GLU A 21 3.72 16.83 -6.03
N GLY A 22 4.63 16.87 -5.06
CA GLY A 22 4.35 17.29 -3.69
C GLY A 22 3.85 16.18 -2.75
N PHE A 23 4.01 14.91 -3.12
CA PHE A 23 3.71 13.79 -2.25
C PHE A 23 4.85 13.48 -1.27
N GLU A 24 4.51 13.14 -0.03
CA GLU A 24 5.46 12.55 0.92
C GLU A 24 5.56 11.05 0.62
N VAL A 25 6.70 10.58 0.12
CA VAL A 25 6.87 9.17 -0.28
C VAL A 25 7.64 8.40 0.80
N ALA A 26 6.97 7.44 1.43
CA ALA A 26 7.56 6.54 2.40
C ALA A 26 7.87 5.18 1.77
N LEU A 27 9.14 4.91 1.49
CA LEU A 27 9.59 3.61 1.00
C LEU A 27 9.64 2.59 2.14
N ARG A 28 8.78 1.59 2.07
CA ARG A 28 8.74 0.42 2.98
C ARG A 28 8.94 -0.91 2.20
N ASN A 29 9.38 -0.80 0.94
CA ASN A 29 9.58 -1.91 -0.01
C ASN A 29 10.66 -2.93 0.38
N ARG A 30 11.52 -2.61 1.35
CA ARG A 30 12.55 -3.53 1.86
C ARG A 30 12.04 -4.52 2.91
N LEU A 31 10.83 -4.33 3.45
CA LEU A 31 10.28 -5.21 4.49
C LEU A 31 9.79 -6.56 3.94
N VAL A 32 9.63 -6.69 2.61
CA VAL A 32 9.22 -7.92 1.90
C VAL A 32 8.05 -8.62 2.59
N ILE A 33 6.90 -7.93 2.61
CA ILE A 33 5.65 -8.52 3.08
C ILE A 33 4.97 -9.17 1.88
N GLY A 34 4.66 -10.46 2.01
CA GLY A 34 4.04 -11.24 0.95
C GLY A 34 2.55 -11.48 1.17
N ALA A 35 1.94 -12.18 0.21
CA ALA A 35 0.59 -12.70 0.36
C ALA A 35 0.49 -13.61 1.59
N GLY A 36 -0.61 -13.51 2.33
CA GLY A 36 -0.86 -14.34 3.51
C GLY A 36 -0.25 -13.83 4.82
N ALA A 37 0.56 -12.76 4.80
CA ALA A 37 1.04 -12.13 6.03
C ALA A 37 -0.14 -11.74 6.95
N PRO A 38 0.01 -11.87 8.29
CA PRO A 38 -1.01 -11.43 9.23
C PRO A 38 -1.25 -9.91 9.15
N ASP A 39 -2.49 -9.49 9.38
CA ASP A 39 -2.86 -8.07 9.33
C ASP A 39 -2.04 -7.23 10.32
N ASP A 40 -1.69 -7.76 11.48
CA ASP A 40 -0.88 -7.03 12.48
C ASP A 40 0.60 -6.87 12.07
N VAL A 41 1.06 -7.61 11.07
CA VAL A 41 2.39 -7.39 10.45
C VAL A 41 2.31 -6.27 9.42
N LEU A 42 1.24 -6.23 8.63
CA LEU A 42 1.07 -5.23 7.57
C LEU A 42 0.57 -3.88 8.10
N TYR A 43 -0.30 -3.87 9.10
CA TYR A 43 -0.90 -2.65 9.66
C TYR A 43 0.12 -1.57 10.04
N PRO A 44 1.15 -1.81 10.87
CA PRO A 44 2.13 -0.76 11.22
C PRO A 44 2.94 -0.27 10.01
N VAL A 45 2.94 -1.04 8.91
CA VAL A 45 3.61 -0.71 7.65
C VAL A 45 2.74 0.16 6.75
N VAL A 46 1.44 0.33 7.00
CA VAL A 46 0.56 1.14 6.14
C VAL A 46 -0.45 2.02 6.90
N GLU A 47 -0.46 2.00 8.24
CA GLU A 47 -1.48 2.67 9.06
C GLU A 47 -1.61 4.18 8.82
N ASP A 48 -0.50 4.83 8.49
CA ASP A 48 -0.40 6.27 8.25
C ASP A 48 -0.50 6.65 6.77
N ALA A 49 -0.81 5.69 5.89
CA ALA A 49 -0.91 5.94 4.45
C ALA A 49 -2.19 6.69 4.08
N ASP A 50 -2.05 7.75 3.29
CA ASP A 50 -3.17 8.29 2.52
C ASP A 50 -3.39 7.49 1.22
N ALA A 51 -2.30 7.04 0.61
CA ALA A 51 -2.32 6.16 -0.55
C ALA A 51 -1.23 5.08 -0.43
N ILE A 52 -1.48 3.91 -1.00
CA ILE A 52 -0.55 2.78 -0.95
C ILE A 52 -0.21 2.32 -2.37
N ILE A 53 1.08 2.17 -2.67
CA ILE A 53 1.57 1.44 -3.85
C ILE A 53 1.92 0.02 -3.40
N ALA A 54 0.96 -0.88 -3.56
CA ALA A 54 0.94 -2.21 -2.99
C ALA A 54 1.68 -3.25 -3.86
N GLY A 55 2.47 -4.09 -3.19
CA GLY A 55 3.00 -5.34 -3.71
C GLY A 55 1.99 -6.47 -3.54
N THR A 56 2.48 -7.69 -3.30
CA THR A 56 1.67 -8.91 -3.21
C THR A 56 0.94 -9.10 -1.88
N GLU A 57 0.96 -8.10 -0.99
CA GLU A 57 0.34 -8.19 0.33
C GLU A 57 -1.18 -8.37 0.24
N THR A 58 -1.76 -9.01 1.26
CA THR A 58 -3.20 -9.24 1.35
C THR A 58 -3.90 -8.14 2.14
N TYR A 59 -4.85 -7.45 1.51
CA TYR A 59 -5.67 -6.41 2.13
C TYR A 59 -7.06 -6.97 2.45
N ARG A 60 -7.17 -7.53 3.66
CA ARG A 60 -8.40 -8.10 4.20
C ARG A 60 -9.36 -7.01 4.68
N PRO A 61 -10.68 -7.28 4.77
CA PRO A 61 -11.65 -6.31 5.29
C PRO A 61 -11.28 -5.71 6.65
N GLU A 62 -10.75 -6.53 7.56
CA GLU A 62 -10.40 -6.14 8.93
C GLU A 62 -9.24 -5.14 8.94
N LEU A 63 -8.20 -5.38 8.15
CA LEU A 63 -7.13 -4.43 7.92
C LEU A 63 -7.67 -3.14 7.30
N LEU A 64 -8.41 -3.22 6.19
CA LEU A 64 -8.92 -2.07 5.46
C LEU A 64 -9.80 -1.16 6.35
N ALA A 65 -10.60 -1.75 7.23
CA ALA A 65 -11.43 -1.00 8.18
C ALA A 65 -10.61 -0.17 9.19
N ARG A 66 -9.37 -0.57 9.47
CA ARG A 66 -8.43 0.13 10.37
C ARG A 66 -7.71 1.29 9.68
N LEU A 67 -7.57 1.26 8.35
CA LEU A 67 -6.84 2.27 7.56
C LEU A 67 -7.68 3.53 7.32
N ARG A 68 -7.86 4.34 8.37
CA ARG A 68 -8.78 5.49 8.38
C ARG A 68 -8.45 6.59 7.36
N ASN A 69 -7.17 6.77 7.03
CA ASN A 69 -6.70 7.82 6.13
C ASN A 69 -6.66 7.37 4.67
N LEU A 70 -6.81 6.06 4.42
CA LEU A 70 -6.60 5.47 3.11
C LEU A 70 -7.66 5.95 2.12
N LYS A 71 -7.19 6.53 1.02
CA LYS A 71 -8.00 7.04 -0.11
C LYS A 71 -7.79 6.22 -1.37
N LEU A 72 -6.62 5.60 -1.55
CA LEU A 72 -6.25 4.91 -2.79
C LEU A 72 -5.29 3.75 -2.51
N ILE A 73 -5.54 2.61 -3.17
CA ILE A 73 -4.54 1.55 -3.35
C ILE A 73 -4.22 1.44 -4.84
N CYS A 74 -2.97 1.66 -5.20
CA CYS A 74 -2.42 1.35 -6.51
C CYS A 74 -1.70 0.01 -6.44
N ARG A 75 -2.15 -0.97 -7.22
CA ARG A 75 -1.53 -2.30 -7.24
C ARG A 75 -0.40 -2.35 -8.27
N ASN A 76 0.83 -2.60 -7.83
CA ASN A 76 1.93 -2.91 -8.75
C ASN A 76 1.88 -4.39 -9.17
N GLY A 77 0.97 -4.69 -10.09
CA GLY A 77 0.69 -6.03 -10.59
C GLY A 77 -0.67 -6.10 -11.29
N ILE A 78 -0.94 -7.22 -11.95
CA ILE A 78 -2.18 -7.40 -12.75
C ILE A 78 -3.34 -7.90 -11.87
N GLY A 79 -3.06 -8.82 -10.94
CA GLY A 79 -4.07 -9.48 -10.11
C GLY A 79 -4.47 -8.65 -8.89
N TYR A 80 -5.78 -8.60 -8.63
CA TYR A 80 -6.39 -7.89 -7.48
C TYR A 80 -6.95 -8.85 -6.43
N ASP A 81 -6.78 -10.16 -6.61
CA ASP A 81 -7.39 -11.19 -5.76
C ASP A 81 -6.98 -11.08 -4.29
N ALA A 82 -5.80 -10.52 -4.02
CA ALA A 82 -5.29 -10.27 -2.68
C ALA A 82 -5.88 -9.02 -2.00
N ILE A 83 -6.63 -8.19 -2.72
CA ILE A 83 -7.27 -6.99 -2.20
C ILE A 83 -8.78 -7.24 -2.16
N ASN A 84 -9.39 -7.12 -0.98
CA ASN A 84 -10.83 -7.24 -0.87
C ASN A 84 -11.52 -6.00 -1.48
N LEU A 85 -11.89 -6.09 -2.77
CA LEU A 85 -12.49 -4.98 -3.51
C LEU A 85 -13.88 -4.61 -2.98
N ASP A 86 -14.64 -5.56 -2.46
CA ASP A 86 -15.97 -5.27 -1.90
C ASP A 86 -15.87 -4.45 -0.61
N ALA A 87 -14.85 -4.67 0.21
CA ALA A 87 -14.56 -3.84 1.39
C ALA A 87 -14.13 -2.40 1.03
N LEU A 88 -13.70 -2.16 -0.22
CA LEU A 88 -13.32 -0.84 -0.74
C LEU A 88 -14.47 -0.11 -1.44
N ARG A 89 -15.53 -0.82 -1.86
CA ARG A 89 -16.73 -0.23 -2.45
C ARG A 89 -17.55 0.44 -1.34
N LYS A 90 -17.34 1.74 -1.17
CA LYS A 90 -18.14 2.61 -0.30
C LYS A 90 -18.76 3.73 -1.12
#